data_AF-A0A1I6CQF6-F1
#
_entry.id   AF-A0A1I6CQF6-F1
#
_cell.length_a   1.000
_cell.length_b   1.000
_cell.length_c   1.000
_cell.angle_alpha   90.00
_cell.angle_beta   90.00
_cell.angle_gamma   90.00
#
_symmetry.space_group_name_H-M   'P 1'
#
loop_
_entity.id
_entity.type
_entity.pdbx_description
1 polymer ?
#
loop_
_entity_poly.entity_id
_entity_poly.type
_entity_poly.pdbx_seq_one_letter_code
_entity_poly.pdbx_strand_id
1 'polypeptide(L)'
;MDQEDLEHRLIGAEANIKLLAEHLGPKPPKSLWARLLSLESIRNLLYLVGLPVTIVLAYQAFDEEILSAQETRNLAQRDKTIERLDELQAINEEIYRLQTEGNPGSAFAIIEANRGKIARLTDYIHQAWAEQPDMLVRHDLNALAEALMGQNRTAEALEVVRAVKTDGLDPIARIDQKILEARILFAEGPGHDMERAREVLGAGEAMIADIGRAGQQHEMTEKILAVRVMNEFWRGTDCAALVPLAETLREANALSIAASPEGVYADPFQVGTILQGVAFKCG
;
A
#
# COMPACT_ATOMS: atom_id res chain seq x y z
N MET A 1 29.13 -28.21 -8.80
CA MET A 1 28.88 -29.63 -9.08
C MET A 1 30.02 -30.10 -9.95
N ASP A 2 30.87 -30.97 -9.42
CA ASP A 2 32.22 -31.20 -9.97
C ASP A 2 32.21 -32.09 -11.21
N GLN A 3 33.02 -31.76 -12.21
CA GLN A 3 33.07 -32.45 -13.49
C GLN A 3 33.54 -33.92 -13.33
N GLU A 4 34.36 -34.19 -12.31
CA GLU A 4 34.78 -35.54 -11.91
C GLU A 4 33.62 -36.41 -11.42
N ASP A 5 32.64 -35.84 -10.69
CA ASP A 5 31.50 -36.59 -10.16
C ASP A 5 30.56 -37.04 -11.29
N LEU A 6 30.52 -36.26 -12.38
CA LEU A 6 29.74 -36.59 -13.58
C LEU A 6 30.41 -37.73 -14.39
N GLU A 7 31.74 -37.68 -14.56
CA GLU A 7 32.51 -38.73 -15.23
C GLU A 7 32.45 -40.06 -14.46
N HIS A 8 32.54 -40.02 -13.13
CA HIS A 8 32.46 -41.22 -12.31
C HIS A 8 31.10 -41.92 -12.40
N ARG A 9 30.01 -41.14 -12.50
CA ARG A 9 28.64 -41.66 -12.67
C ARG A 9 28.41 -42.21 -14.08
N LEU A 10 29.03 -41.61 -15.10
CA LEU A 10 29.02 -42.11 -16.48
C LEU A 10 29.73 -43.47 -16.61
N ILE A 11 30.90 -43.61 -16.00
CA ILE A 11 31.67 -44.87 -15.99
C ILE A 11 30.89 -45.96 -15.23
N GLY A 12 30.26 -45.62 -14.11
CA GLY A 12 29.40 -46.55 -13.37
C GLY A 12 28.16 -47.00 -14.15
N ALA A 13 27.57 -46.11 -14.95
CA ALA A 13 26.44 -46.43 -15.81
C ALA A 13 26.85 -47.36 -16.97
N GLU A 14 28.00 -47.13 -17.61
CA GLU A 14 28.54 -48.01 -18.66
C GLU A 14 28.82 -49.43 -18.17
N ALA A 15 29.38 -49.56 -16.95
CA ALA A 15 29.66 -50.86 -16.34
C ALA A 15 28.37 -51.66 -16.08
N ASN A 16 27.32 -50.99 -15.61
CA ASN A 16 26.01 -51.62 -15.36
C ASN A 16 25.29 -52.03 -16.65
N ILE A 17 25.45 -51.26 -17.73
CA ILE A 17 24.90 -51.60 -19.05
C ILE A 17 25.61 -52.82 -19.65
N LYS A 18 26.93 -52.95 -19.48
CA LYS A 18 27.69 -54.15 -19.90
C LYS A 18 27.26 -55.41 -19.15
N LEU A 19 27.05 -55.31 -17.84
CA LEU A 19 26.55 -56.42 -17.01
C LEU A 19 25.14 -56.87 -17.42
N LEU A 20 24.27 -55.92 -17.78
CA LEU A 20 22.94 -56.21 -18.33
C LEU A 20 23.00 -56.89 -19.71
N ALA A 21 23.98 -56.53 -20.53
CA ALA A 21 24.19 -57.14 -21.85
C ALA A 21 24.73 -58.58 -21.76
N GLU A 22 25.53 -58.91 -20.74
CA GLU A 22 26.06 -60.26 -20.52
C GLU A 22 25.03 -61.24 -19.93
N HIS A 23 24.02 -60.74 -19.20
CA HIS A 23 22.94 -61.58 -18.63
C HIS A 23 21.82 -61.94 -19.64
N LEU A 24 21.85 -61.39 -20.86
CA LEU A 24 20.87 -61.66 -21.92
C LEU A 24 21.42 -62.69 -22.93
N GLY A 25 21.51 -63.96 -22.54
CA GLY A 25 21.73 -65.06 -23.49
C GLY A 25 20.44 -65.58 -24.13
N PRO A 26 20.50 -66.36 -25.23
CA PRO A 26 21.13 -66.08 -26.52
C PRO A 26 20.21 -65.24 -27.45
N LYS A 27 20.78 -64.73 -28.55
CA LYS A 27 20.13 -63.82 -29.54
C LYS A 27 18.71 -64.27 -29.96
N PRO A 28 17.66 -63.46 -29.75
CA PRO A 28 16.38 -63.70 -30.39
C PRO A 28 16.48 -63.41 -31.90
N PRO A 29 15.70 -64.09 -32.75
CA PRO A 29 15.77 -63.95 -34.20
C PRO A 29 15.47 -62.50 -34.58
N LYS A 30 16.33 -61.92 -35.44
CA LYS A 30 16.31 -60.54 -35.99
C LYS A 30 14.97 -59.82 -35.77
N SER A 31 14.78 -59.30 -34.56
CA SER A 31 13.52 -58.69 -34.16
C SER A 31 13.57 -57.20 -34.46
N LEU A 32 12.39 -56.61 -34.65
CA LEU A 32 12.16 -55.17 -34.85
C LEU A 32 12.99 -54.27 -33.91
N TRP A 33 13.42 -54.78 -32.75
CA TRP A 33 14.32 -54.14 -31.80
C TRP A 33 15.69 -53.74 -32.38
N ALA A 34 16.29 -54.52 -33.29
CA ALA A 34 17.57 -54.15 -33.92
C ALA A 34 17.44 -52.96 -34.90
N ARG A 35 16.23 -52.70 -35.39
CA ARG A 35 15.90 -51.55 -36.25
C ARG A 35 15.51 -50.32 -35.44
N LEU A 36 14.91 -50.53 -34.25
CA LEU A 36 14.56 -49.48 -33.28
C LEU A 36 15.77 -48.99 -32.45
N LEU A 37 16.80 -49.82 -32.27
CA LEU A 37 18.02 -49.52 -31.50
C LEU A 37 19.24 -49.29 -32.41
N SER A 38 19.06 -48.72 -33.60
CA SER A 38 20.22 -48.18 -34.32
C SER A 38 20.78 -46.98 -33.54
N LEU A 39 22.11 -46.79 -33.53
CA LEU A 39 22.76 -45.64 -32.86
C LEU A 39 22.13 -44.30 -33.27
N GLU A 40 21.65 -44.22 -34.51
CA GLU A 40 20.95 -43.07 -35.08
C GLU A 40 19.52 -42.94 -34.54
N SER A 41 18.80 -44.05 -34.33
CA SER A 41 17.48 -44.08 -33.68
C SER A 41 17.55 -43.72 -32.20
N ILE A 42 18.58 -44.18 -31.48
CA ILE A 42 18.84 -43.84 -30.06
C ILE A 42 19.19 -42.35 -29.94
N ARG A 43 20.06 -41.84 -30.83
CA ARG A 43 20.39 -40.42 -30.91
C ARG A 43 19.16 -39.57 -31.22
N ASN A 44 18.33 -39.98 -32.19
CA ASN A 44 17.08 -39.29 -32.50
C ASN A 44 16.07 -39.36 -31.34
N LEU A 45 15.98 -40.47 -30.60
CA LEU A 45 15.14 -40.56 -29.41
C LEU A 45 15.62 -39.63 -28.29
N LEU A 46 16.93 -39.52 -28.10
CA LEU A 46 17.56 -38.58 -27.15
C LEU A 46 17.31 -37.11 -27.54
N TYR A 47 17.34 -36.76 -28.82
CA TYR A 47 17.01 -35.41 -29.27
C TYR A 47 15.50 -35.12 -29.25
N LEU A 48 14.66 -36.09 -29.59
CA LEU A 48 13.22 -35.90 -29.75
C LEU A 48 12.44 -36.02 -28.43
N VAL A 49 12.96 -36.80 -27.47
CA VAL A 49 12.36 -36.98 -26.14
C VAL A 49 13.23 -36.34 -25.05
N GLY A 50 14.54 -36.51 -25.12
CA GLY A 50 15.46 -36.00 -24.09
C GLY A 50 15.56 -34.48 -24.07
N LEU A 51 15.58 -33.80 -25.23
CA LEU A 51 15.67 -32.33 -25.31
C LEU A 51 14.40 -31.64 -24.78
N PRO A 52 13.17 -32.08 -25.14
CA PRO A 52 11.96 -31.55 -24.51
C PRO A 52 11.87 -31.85 -23.01
N VAL A 53 12.27 -33.05 -22.58
CA VAL A 53 12.26 -33.40 -21.14
C VAL A 53 13.27 -32.57 -20.36
N THR A 54 14.47 -32.31 -20.88
CA THR A 54 15.44 -31.42 -20.22
C THR A 54 14.96 -29.98 -20.19
N ILE A 55 14.26 -29.49 -21.23
CA ILE A 55 13.64 -28.16 -21.21
C ILE A 55 12.54 -28.09 -20.15
N VAL A 56 11.69 -29.10 -20.03
CA VAL A 56 10.63 -29.14 -19.00
C VAL A 56 11.22 -29.24 -17.59
N LEU A 57 12.23 -30.08 -17.38
CA LEU A 57 12.91 -30.19 -16.08
C LEU A 57 13.67 -28.91 -15.72
N ALA A 58 14.33 -28.26 -16.69
CA ALA A 58 14.99 -26.98 -16.48
C ALA A 58 13.96 -25.87 -16.19
N TYR A 59 12.81 -25.89 -16.86
CA TYR A 59 11.71 -24.97 -16.57
C TYR A 59 11.11 -25.22 -15.18
N GLN A 60 10.89 -26.49 -14.79
CA GLN A 60 10.38 -26.84 -13.46
C GLN A 60 11.36 -26.45 -12.35
N ALA A 61 12.65 -26.70 -12.53
CA ALA A 61 13.68 -26.27 -11.59
C ALA A 61 13.78 -24.74 -11.51
N PHE A 62 13.67 -24.04 -12.66
CA PHE A 62 13.62 -22.58 -12.70
C PHE A 62 12.36 -22.02 -12.03
N ASP A 63 11.20 -22.64 -12.24
CA ASP A 63 9.93 -22.26 -11.66
C ASP A 63 9.94 -22.47 -10.13
N GLU A 64 10.40 -23.63 -9.65
CA GLU A 64 10.55 -23.92 -8.23
C GLU A 64 11.62 -23.04 -7.55
N GLU A 65 12.82 -22.92 -8.11
CA GLU A 65 13.91 -22.18 -7.45
C GLU A 65 13.82 -20.67 -7.58
N ILE A 66 13.22 -20.14 -8.65
CA ILE A 66 13.24 -18.72 -8.95
C ILE A 66 11.85 -18.11 -8.87
N LEU A 67 10.86 -18.61 -9.61
CA LEU A 67 9.54 -17.96 -9.68
C LEU A 67 8.74 -18.14 -8.39
N SER A 68 8.51 -19.39 -7.96
CA SER A 68 7.75 -19.68 -6.75
C SER A 68 8.48 -19.23 -5.47
N ALA A 69 9.81 -19.28 -5.46
CA ALA A 69 10.61 -18.78 -4.35
C ALA A 69 10.58 -17.24 -4.26
N GLN A 70 10.57 -16.53 -5.40
CA GLN A 70 10.38 -15.08 -5.42
C GLN A 70 8.97 -14.70 -4.96
N GLU A 71 7.94 -15.39 -5.45
CA GLU A 71 6.56 -15.15 -5.03
C GLU A 71 6.38 -15.37 -3.52
N THR A 72 6.94 -16.46 -2.98
CA THR A 72 6.94 -16.73 -1.54
C THR A 72 7.69 -15.65 -0.74
N ARG A 73 8.83 -15.15 -1.26
CA ARG A 73 9.56 -14.05 -0.61
C ARG A 73 8.76 -12.75 -0.64
N ASN A 74 8.10 -12.44 -1.75
CA ASN A 74 7.26 -11.24 -1.88
C ASN A 74 6.06 -11.31 -0.94
N LEU A 75 5.40 -12.47 -0.83
CA LEU A 75 4.33 -12.69 0.14
C LEU A 75 4.83 -12.53 1.58
N ALA A 76 5.95 -13.15 1.93
CA ALA A 76 6.53 -13.01 3.27
C ALA A 76 6.95 -11.55 3.60
N GLN A 77 7.48 -10.82 2.62
CA GLN A 77 7.81 -9.40 2.77
C GLN A 77 6.55 -8.56 2.93
N ARG A 78 5.49 -8.82 2.16
CA ARG A 78 4.19 -8.17 2.29
C ARG A 78 3.58 -8.41 3.68
N ASP A 79 3.50 -9.66 4.13
CA ASP A 79 2.92 -10.02 5.43
C ASP A 79 3.66 -9.32 6.57
N LYS A 80 4.99 -9.32 6.51
CA LYS A 80 5.82 -8.62 7.49
C LYS A 80 5.61 -7.10 7.44
N THR A 81 5.43 -6.52 6.26
CA THR A 81 5.15 -5.08 6.15
C THR A 81 3.77 -4.74 6.70
N ILE A 82 2.75 -5.57 6.46
CA ILE A 82 1.41 -5.39 7.02
C ILE A 82 1.46 -5.50 8.56
N GLU A 83 2.16 -6.49 9.12
CA GLU A 83 2.34 -6.60 10.58
C GLU A 83 2.97 -5.33 11.19
N ARG A 84 3.95 -4.73 10.50
CA ARG A 84 4.60 -3.48 10.94
C ARG A 84 3.68 -2.28 10.81
N LEU A 85 2.82 -2.28 9.81
CA LEU A 85 1.81 -1.24 9.62
C LEU A 85 0.75 -1.33 10.71
N ASP A 86 0.26 -2.53 11.05
CA ASP A 86 -0.67 -2.74 12.16
C ASP A 86 -0.07 -2.24 13.48
N GLU A 87 1.22 -2.50 13.71
CA GLU A 87 1.94 -1.98 14.87
C GLU A 87 1.99 -0.44 14.90
N LEU A 88 2.17 0.20 13.74
CA LEU A 88 2.15 1.65 13.60
C LEU A 88 0.74 2.21 13.85
N GLN A 89 -0.30 1.55 13.33
CA GLN A 89 -1.69 1.93 13.50
C GLN A 89 -2.15 1.79 14.95
N ALA A 90 -1.78 0.71 15.63
CA ALA A 90 -2.10 0.51 17.04
C ALA A 90 -1.52 1.64 17.93
N ILE A 91 -0.32 2.12 17.61
CA ILE A 91 0.27 3.29 18.31
C ILE A 91 -0.57 4.55 18.04
N ASN A 92 -0.96 4.78 16.78
CA ASN A 92 -1.77 5.95 16.40
C ASN A 92 -3.17 5.91 17.03
N GLU A 93 -3.84 4.77 17.05
CA GLU A 93 -5.15 4.58 17.67
C GLU A 93 -5.12 4.93 19.17
N GLU A 94 -4.08 4.50 19.88
CA GLU A 94 -3.91 4.82 21.29
C GLU A 94 -3.67 6.33 21.53
N ILE A 95 -2.88 6.97 20.66
CA ILE A 95 -2.67 8.43 20.70
C ILE A 95 -4.00 9.16 20.48
N TYR A 96 -4.76 8.77 19.45
CA TYR A 96 -6.06 9.37 19.16
C TYR A 96 -7.04 9.18 20.31
N ARG A 97 -7.13 7.97 20.86
CA ARG A 97 -7.98 7.67 22.02
C ARG A 97 -7.68 8.61 23.18
N LEU A 98 -6.42 8.74 23.57
CA LEU A 98 -6.01 9.63 24.67
C LEU A 98 -6.30 11.11 24.39
N GLN A 99 -6.15 11.56 23.14
CA GLN A 99 -6.52 12.93 22.76
C GLN A 99 -8.03 13.15 22.89
N THR A 100 -8.84 12.19 22.43
CA THR A 100 -10.31 12.28 22.54
C THR A 100 -10.82 12.18 23.98
N GLU A 101 -10.12 11.46 24.86
CA GLU A 101 -10.41 11.38 26.29
C GLU A 101 -9.97 12.63 27.08
N GLY A 102 -9.44 13.66 26.39
CA GLY A 102 -9.02 14.91 27.02
C GLY A 102 -7.69 14.80 27.77
N ASN A 103 -6.85 13.81 27.44
CA ASN A 103 -5.52 13.63 28.02
C ASN A 103 -4.39 13.83 26.99
N PRO A 104 -4.23 15.06 26.46
CA PRO A 104 -3.23 15.35 25.42
C PRO A 104 -1.79 15.20 25.93
N GLY A 105 -1.55 15.36 27.24
CA GLY A 105 -0.22 15.18 27.83
C GLY A 105 0.27 13.73 27.76
N SER A 106 -0.60 12.76 28.07
CA SER A 106 -0.28 11.35 27.91
C SER A 106 -0.13 10.95 26.44
N ALA A 107 -0.97 11.49 25.55
CA ALA A 107 -0.82 11.27 24.11
C ALA A 107 0.56 11.75 23.61
N PHE A 108 0.98 12.95 24.01
CA PHE A 108 2.31 13.48 23.68
C PHE A 108 3.44 12.61 24.24
N ALA A 109 3.31 12.11 25.47
CA ALA A 109 4.31 11.22 26.06
C ALA A 109 4.45 9.90 25.27
N ILE A 110 3.35 9.33 24.76
CA ILE A 110 3.40 8.12 23.91
C ILE A 110 4.10 8.42 22.58
N ILE A 111 3.80 9.56 21.95
CA ILE A 111 4.46 10.00 20.72
C ILE A 111 5.97 10.09 20.94
N GLU A 112 6.41 10.81 21.97
CA GLU A 112 7.85 10.99 22.21
C GLU A 112 8.54 9.68 22.63
N ALA A 113 7.89 8.85 23.45
CA ALA A 113 8.42 7.54 23.85
C ALA A 113 8.58 6.58 22.66
N ASN A 114 7.68 6.66 21.67
CA ASN A 114 7.70 5.80 20.49
C ASN A 114 8.29 6.47 19.25
N ARG A 115 8.76 7.72 19.32
CA ARG A 115 9.19 8.50 18.16
C ARG A 115 10.19 7.77 17.26
N GLY A 116 11.23 7.18 17.87
CA GLY A 116 12.23 6.41 17.13
C GLY A 116 11.68 5.10 16.55
N LYS A 117 10.69 4.48 17.20
CA LYS A 117 10.01 3.27 16.71
C LYS A 117 9.11 3.60 15.52
N ILE A 118 8.29 4.65 15.63
CA ILE A 118 7.43 5.17 14.57
C ILE A 118 8.26 5.47 13.33
N ALA A 119 9.39 6.17 13.49
CA ALA A 119 10.29 6.49 12.37
C ALA A 119 10.80 5.23 11.66
N ARG A 120 11.35 4.25 12.41
CA ARG A 120 11.85 3.00 11.83
C ARG A 120 10.76 2.16 11.15
N LEU A 121 9.56 2.09 11.74
CA LEU A 121 8.43 1.40 11.13
C LEU A 121 8.04 2.07 9.81
N THR A 122 7.91 3.40 9.83
CA THR A 122 7.56 4.17 8.63
C THR A 122 8.61 4.01 7.53
N ASP A 123 9.90 4.10 7.87
CA ASP A 123 11.00 3.89 6.92
C ASP A 123 10.93 2.51 6.27
N TYR A 124 10.75 1.46 7.10
CA TYR A 124 10.66 0.09 6.62
C TYR A 124 9.47 -0.13 5.69
N ILE A 125 8.28 0.33 6.09
CA ILE A 125 7.05 0.19 5.31
C ILE A 125 7.17 0.96 3.99
N HIS A 126 7.66 2.20 4.05
CA HIS A 126 7.84 3.04 2.87
C HIS A 126 8.85 2.43 1.88
N GLN A 127 10.00 1.94 2.37
CA GLN A 127 10.98 1.29 1.51
C GLN A 127 10.40 0.03 0.85
N ALA A 128 9.74 -0.83 1.63
CA ALA A 128 9.14 -2.05 1.09
C ALA A 128 8.05 -1.74 0.06
N TRP A 129 7.25 -0.69 0.29
CA TRP A 129 6.25 -0.23 -0.68
C TRP A 129 6.90 0.36 -1.94
N ALA A 130 7.96 1.16 -1.83
CA ALA A 130 8.66 1.70 -2.99
C ALA A 130 9.28 0.60 -3.87
N GLU A 131 9.72 -0.51 -3.27
CA GLU A 131 10.18 -1.71 -3.98
C GLU A 131 9.02 -2.49 -4.61
N GLN A 132 7.82 -2.50 -4.00
CA GLN A 132 6.64 -3.24 -4.46
C GLN A 132 5.34 -2.41 -4.33
N PRO A 133 5.06 -1.46 -5.25
CA PRO A 133 4.00 -0.47 -5.06
C PRO A 133 2.56 -1.02 -4.97
N ASP A 134 2.30 -2.20 -5.55
CA ASP A 134 0.99 -2.85 -5.54
C ASP A 134 0.74 -3.71 -4.29
N MET A 135 1.68 -3.79 -3.33
CA MET A 135 1.56 -4.71 -2.18
C MET A 135 0.55 -4.25 -1.09
N LEU A 136 0.27 -2.95 -1.04
CA LEU A 136 -0.56 -2.30 -0.02
C LEU A 136 -1.94 -1.93 -0.58
N VAL A 137 -2.99 -2.07 0.23
CA VAL A 137 -4.33 -1.60 -0.16
C VAL A 137 -4.53 -0.13 0.20
N ARG A 138 -5.62 0.48 -0.27
CA ARG A 138 -5.94 1.90 -0.04
C ARG A 138 -5.78 2.34 1.42
N HIS A 139 -6.37 1.57 2.35
CA HIS A 139 -6.31 1.87 3.78
C HIS A 139 -4.86 1.96 4.27
N ASP A 140 -4.03 1.02 3.81
CA ASP A 140 -2.64 0.93 4.22
C ASP A 140 -1.82 2.10 3.70
N LEU A 141 -2.05 2.48 2.45
CA LEU A 141 -1.43 3.64 1.81
C LEU A 141 -1.82 4.94 2.53
N ASN A 142 -3.08 5.10 2.92
CA ASN A 142 -3.52 6.27 3.68
C ASN A 142 -2.78 6.36 5.03
N ALA A 143 -2.69 5.25 5.76
CA ALA A 143 -2.02 5.20 7.05
C ALA A 143 -0.51 5.50 6.93
N LEU A 144 0.14 4.95 5.90
CA LEU A 144 1.52 5.25 5.58
C LEU A 144 1.72 6.73 5.23
N ALA A 145 0.85 7.31 4.41
CA ALA A 145 0.91 8.72 4.03
C ALA A 145 0.73 9.65 5.25
N GLU A 146 -0.20 9.34 6.15
CA GLU A 146 -0.37 10.11 7.40
C GLU A 146 0.85 10.01 8.32
N ALA A 147 1.47 8.83 8.42
CA ALA A 147 2.68 8.63 9.23
C ALA A 147 3.88 9.39 8.66
N LEU A 148 4.04 9.42 7.34
CA LEU A 148 5.07 10.22 6.64
C LEU A 148 4.83 11.72 6.84
N MET A 149 3.59 12.18 6.70
CA MET A 149 3.19 13.56 6.97
C MET A 149 3.50 13.98 8.41
N GLY A 150 3.19 13.14 9.40
CA GLY A 150 3.49 13.39 10.81
C GLY A 150 5.00 13.50 11.13
N GLN A 151 5.86 13.05 10.21
CA GLN A 151 7.31 13.16 10.29
C GLN A 151 7.89 14.26 9.38
N ASN A 152 7.06 15.18 8.89
CA ASN A 152 7.42 16.25 7.96
C ASN A 152 7.99 15.74 6.61
N ARG A 153 7.72 14.48 6.25
CA ARG A 153 8.12 13.87 4.96
C ARG A 153 7.01 14.03 3.93
N THR A 154 6.54 15.26 3.75
CA THR A 154 5.33 15.55 2.95
C THR A 154 5.47 15.23 1.47
N ALA A 155 6.67 15.30 0.89
CA ALA A 155 6.88 14.90 -0.50
C ALA A 155 6.65 13.39 -0.72
N GLU A 156 7.15 12.54 0.18
CA GLU A 156 6.96 11.09 0.15
C GLU A 156 5.51 10.72 0.46
N ALA A 157 4.89 11.41 1.44
CA ALA A 157 3.47 11.25 1.72
C ALA A 157 2.58 11.55 0.48
N LEU A 158 2.95 12.55 -0.33
CA LEU A 158 2.25 12.86 -1.58
C LEU A 158 2.42 11.76 -2.64
N GLU A 159 3.58 11.13 -2.69
CA GLU A 159 3.81 10.00 -3.59
C GLU A 159 2.88 8.83 -3.22
N VAL A 160 2.86 8.47 -1.93
CA VAL A 160 2.04 7.37 -1.40
C VAL A 160 0.55 7.64 -1.58
N VAL A 161 0.05 8.83 -1.22
CA VAL A 161 -1.39 9.12 -1.32
C VAL A 161 -1.87 9.13 -2.78
N ARG A 162 -1.02 9.54 -3.73
CA ARG A 162 -1.35 9.57 -5.16
C ARG A 162 -1.30 8.18 -5.81
N ALA A 163 -0.63 7.21 -5.19
CA ALA A 163 -0.63 5.83 -5.65
C ALA A 163 -1.97 5.11 -5.39
N VAL A 164 -2.85 5.68 -4.55
CA VAL A 164 -4.20 5.14 -4.33
C VAL A 164 -5.00 5.17 -5.64
N LYS A 165 -5.36 4.00 -6.14
CA LYS A 165 -6.29 3.86 -7.27
C LYS A 165 -7.67 4.31 -6.82
N THR A 166 -8.17 5.39 -7.43
CA THR A 166 -9.48 5.97 -7.10
C THR A 166 -10.63 5.46 -7.98
N ASP A 167 -10.29 4.68 -9.01
CA ASP A 167 -11.26 4.05 -9.89
C ASP A 167 -12.12 3.05 -9.12
N GLY A 168 -13.45 3.18 -9.25
CA GLY A 168 -14.41 2.32 -8.57
C GLY A 168 -14.66 2.64 -7.10
N LEU A 169 -14.02 3.67 -6.54
CA LEU A 169 -14.38 4.20 -5.22
C LEU A 169 -15.72 4.93 -5.29
N ASP A 170 -16.50 4.82 -4.21
CA ASP A 170 -17.70 5.63 -4.03
C ASP A 170 -17.35 7.13 -3.91
N PRO A 171 -18.31 8.05 -4.14
CA PRO A 171 -18.04 9.48 -4.13
C PRO A 171 -17.42 10.00 -2.82
N ILE A 172 -17.86 9.49 -1.66
CA ILE A 172 -17.34 9.92 -0.35
C ILE A 172 -15.90 9.47 -0.20
N ALA A 173 -15.59 8.21 -0.55
CA ALA A 173 -14.23 7.71 -0.55
C ALA A 173 -13.29 8.52 -1.46
N ARG A 174 -13.76 8.99 -2.63
CA ARG A 174 -12.97 9.85 -3.53
C ARG A 174 -12.70 11.23 -2.92
N ILE A 175 -13.71 11.81 -2.27
CA ILE A 175 -13.57 13.08 -1.56
C ILE A 175 -12.57 12.96 -0.41
N ASP A 176 -12.64 11.87 0.37
CA ASP A 176 -11.72 11.62 1.47
C ASP A 176 -10.26 11.52 1.01
N GLN A 177 -10.02 10.94 -0.17
CA GLN A 177 -8.70 10.92 -0.78
C GLN A 177 -8.20 12.33 -1.13
N LYS A 178 -9.09 13.20 -1.64
CA LYS A 178 -8.75 14.60 -1.90
C LYS A 178 -8.48 15.39 -0.63
N ILE A 179 -9.26 15.14 0.43
CA ILE A 179 -9.03 15.74 1.74
C ILE A 179 -7.66 15.34 2.29
N LEU A 180 -7.29 14.06 2.21
CA LEU A 180 -5.97 13.60 2.68
C LEU A 180 -4.82 14.21 1.86
N GLU A 181 -4.93 14.21 0.52
CA GLU A 181 -3.93 14.84 -0.36
C GLU A 181 -3.77 16.33 -0.01
N ALA A 182 -4.87 17.06 0.20
CA ALA A 182 -4.84 18.47 0.59
C ALA A 182 -4.22 18.68 1.98
N ARG A 183 -4.52 17.83 2.97
CA ARG A 183 -3.91 17.90 4.32
C ARG A 183 -2.38 17.78 4.24
N ILE A 184 -1.89 16.88 3.39
CA ILE A 184 -0.44 16.70 3.18
C ILE A 184 0.17 17.93 2.52
N LEU A 185 -0.49 18.52 1.52
CA LEU A 185 -0.05 19.76 0.88
C LEU A 185 -0.06 20.96 1.84
N PHE A 186 -1.02 21.02 2.77
CA PHE A 186 -1.03 22.03 3.83
C PHE A 186 0.05 21.79 4.89
N ALA A 187 0.48 20.56 5.16
CA ALA A 187 1.49 20.25 6.18
C ALA A 187 2.86 20.87 5.85
N GLU A 188 3.67 21.15 6.87
CA GLU A 188 5.02 21.68 6.66
C GLU A 188 5.93 20.57 6.15
N GLY A 189 6.84 20.92 5.25
CA GLY A 189 7.84 20.01 4.73
C GLY A 189 8.10 20.21 3.24
N PRO A 190 8.86 19.31 2.61
CA PRO A 190 9.29 19.46 1.22
C PRO A 190 8.16 19.47 0.18
N GLY A 191 6.99 18.89 0.50
CA GLY A 191 5.80 18.87 -0.36
C GLY A 191 4.77 19.95 -0.05
N HIS A 192 5.11 20.94 0.79
CA HIS A 192 4.18 22.00 1.18
C HIS A 192 3.78 22.90 -0.01
N ASP A 193 2.48 23.04 -0.26
CA ASP A 193 1.93 23.92 -1.29
C ASP A 193 0.46 24.28 -0.98
N MET A 194 0.24 25.49 -0.45
CA MET A 194 -1.09 25.95 -0.04
C MET A 194 -2.05 26.17 -1.21
N GLU A 195 -1.57 26.69 -2.34
CA GLU A 195 -2.46 26.93 -3.49
C GLU A 195 -2.92 25.60 -4.07
N ARG A 196 -2.00 24.65 -4.23
CA ARG A 196 -2.36 23.31 -4.68
C ARG A 196 -3.28 22.61 -3.70
N ALA A 197 -3.11 22.80 -2.39
CA ALA A 197 -4.02 22.26 -1.39
C ALA A 197 -5.46 22.77 -1.59
N ARG A 198 -5.63 24.07 -1.86
CA ARG A 198 -6.93 24.67 -2.16
C ARG A 198 -7.55 24.12 -3.44
N GLU A 199 -6.76 23.96 -4.50
CA GLU A 199 -7.22 23.36 -5.75
C GLU A 199 -7.71 21.92 -5.54
N VAL A 200 -6.97 21.12 -4.76
CA VAL A 200 -7.32 19.73 -4.45
C VAL A 200 -8.61 19.68 -3.63
N LEU A 201 -8.80 20.57 -2.64
CA LEU A 201 -10.06 20.67 -1.91
C LEU A 201 -11.23 21.10 -2.82
N GLY A 202 -11.03 22.07 -3.70
CA GLY A 202 -12.05 22.50 -4.67
C GLY A 202 -12.44 21.38 -5.63
N ALA A 203 -11.48 20.54 -6.05
CA ALA A 203 -11.78 19.34 -6.81
C ALA A 203 -12.60 18.31 -6.01
N GLY A 204 -12.35 18.18 -4.71
CA GLY A 204 -13.18 17.37 -3.80
C GLY A 204 -14.59 17.94 -3.66
N GLU A 205 -14.73 19.25 -3.50
CA GLU A 205 -16.02 19.94 -3.38
C GLU A 205 -16.89 19.72 -4.62
N ALA A 206 -16.29 19.78 -5.82
CA ALA A 206 -16.99 19.49 -7.06
C ALA A 206 -17.58 18.06 -7.13
N MET A 207 -17.00 17.09 -6.40
CA MET A 207 -17.49 15.71 -6.34
C MET A 207 -18.68 15.52 -5.39
N ILE A 208 -19.01 16.52 -4.55
CA ILE A 208 -20.14 16.43 -3.61
C ILE A 208 -21.46 16.21 -4.35
N ALA A 209 -21.61 16.79 -5.54
CA ALA A 209 -22.80 16.64 -6.38
C ALA A 209 -23.07 15.17 -6.78
N ASP A 210 -22.05 14.30 -6.77
CA ASP A 210 -22.17 12.88 -7.09
C ASP A 210 -22.79 12.06 -5.92
N ILE A 211 -22.91 12.63 -4.72
CA ILE A 211 -23.49 11.96 -3.55
C ILE A 211 -25.01 12.01 -3.62
N GLY A 212 -25.67 10.86 -3.58
CA GLY A 212 -27.13 10.78 -3.73
C GLY A 212 -27.97 11.29 -2.56
N ARG A 213 -27.43 11.37 -1.34
CA ARG A 213 -28.17 11.79 -0.14
C ARG A 213 -27.76 13.20 0.30
N ALA A 214 -28.73 14.12 0.38
CA ALA A 214 -28.50 15.51 0.78
C ALA A 214 -27.80 15.66 2.15
N GLY A 215 -28.17 14.86 3.14
CA GLY A 215 -27.49 14.88 4.45
C GLY A 215 -26.00 14.57 4.36
N GLN A 216 -25.61 13.62 3.51
CA GLN A 216 -24.19 13.29 3.28
C GLN A 216 -23.47 14.37 2.46
N GLN A 217 -24.19 15.07 1.57
CA GLN A 217 -23.62 16.23 0.87
C GLN A 217 -23.26 17.34 1.84
N HIS A 218 -24.16 17.66 2.78
CA HIS A 218 -23.90 18.67 3.82
C HIS A 218 -22.72 18.26 4.70
N GLU A 219 -22.68 17.00 5.14
CA GLU A 219 -21.56 16.45 5.93
C GLU A 219 -20.21 16.58 5.20
N MET A 220 -20.15 16.25 3.91
CA MET A 220 -18.90 16.38 3.14
C MET A 220 -18.50 17.84 2.88
N THR A 221 -19.48 18.73 2.70
CA THR A 221 -19.25 20.18 2.58
C THR A 221 -18.62 20.72 3.86
N GLU A 222 -19.22 20.39 5.00
CA GLU A 222 -18.72 20.75 6.32
C GLU A 222 -17.31 20.23 6.56
N LYS A 223 -17.04 18.95 6.23
CA LYS A 223 -15.73 18.33 6.38
C LYS A 223 -14.64 19.06 5.58
N ILE A 224 -14.88 19.35 4.30
CA ILE A 224 -13.93 20.06 3.44
C ILE A 224 -13.65 21.46 3.99
N LEU A 225 -14.69 22.19 4.40
CA LEU A 225 -14.56 23.54 4.95
C LEU A 225 -13.83 23.52 6.30
N ALA A 226 -14.12 22.56 7.18
CA ALA A 226 -13.45 22.41 8.47
C ALA A 226 -11.95 22.19 8.27
N VAL A 227 -11.57 21.28 7.37
CA VAL A 227 -10.16 21.03 7.01
C VAL A 227 -9.52 22.29 6.45
N ARG A 228 -10.18 23.01 5.54
CA ARG A 228 -9.64 24.25 4.95
C ARG A 228 -9.43 25.33 6.00
N VAL A 229 -10.46 25.67 6.77
CA VAL A 229 -10.40 26.74 7.78
C VAL A 229 -9.35 26.42 8.82
N MET A 230 -9.30 25.19 9.32
CA MET A 230 -8.30 24.78 10.31
C MET A 230 -6.88 24.94 9.77
N ASN A 231 -6.58 24.48 8.55
CA ASN A 231 -5.24 24.60 7.98
C ASN A 231 -4.86 26.06 7.68
N GLU A 232 -5.76 26.86 7.11
CA GLU A 232 -5.53 28.29 6.86
C GLU A 232 -5.31 29.07 8.16
N PHE A 233 -6.07 28.73 9.22
CA PHE A 233 -5.90 29.30 10.55
C PHE A 233 -4.49 29.07 11.09
N TRP A 234 -4.04 27.80 11.11
CA TRP A 234 -2.70 27.39 11.59
C TRP A 234 -1.57 27.94 10.72
N ARG A 235 -1.81 28.13 9.42
CA ARG A 235 -0.84 28.70 8.48
C ARG A 235 -0.70 30.22 8.55
N GLY A 236 -1.45 30.86 9.43
CA GLY A 236 -1.32 32.30 9.64
C GLY A 236 -2.01 33.14 8.56
N THR A 237 -2.94 32.57 7.79
CA THR A 237 -3.72 33.33 6.79
C THR A 237 -4.38 34.56 7.42
N ASP A 238 -4.35 35.67 6.67
CA ASP A 238 -4.87 36.96 7.11
C ASP A 238 -6.36 36.89 7.44
N CYS A 239 -6.76 37.63 8.48
CA CYS A 239 -8.14 37.65 8.95
C CYS A 239 -9.15 38.09 7.88
N ALA A 240 -8.76 38.96 6.95
CA ALA A 240 -9.60 39.38 5.84
C ALA A 240 -10.01 38.21 4.91
N ALA A 241 -9.14 37.20 4.78
CA ALA A 241 -9.43 35.98 4.01
C ALA A 241 -10.00 34.86 4.89
N LEU A 242 -9.59 34.78 6.15
CA LEU A 242 -9.99 33.70 7.07
C LEU A 242 -11.42 33.86 7.60
N VAL A 243 -11.86 35.08 7.92
CA VAL A 243 -13.21 35.32 8.47
C VAL A 243 -14.31 34.86 7.50
N PRO A 244 -14.32 35.23 6.20
CA PRO A 244 -15.33 34.73 5.27
C PRO A 244 -15.39 33.20 5.16
N LEU A 245 -14.24 32.51 5.23
CA LEU A 245 -14.19 31.05 5.23
C LEU A 245 -14.82 30.46 6.49
N ALA A 246 -14.57 31.05 7.66
CA ALA A 246 -15.18 30.63 8.92
C ALA A 246 -16.70 30.88 8.94
N GLU A 247 -17.18 31.97 8.36
CA GLU A 247 -18.61 32.21 8.16
C GLU A 247 -19.25 31.12 7.30
N THR A 248 -18.58 30.75 6.19
CA THR A 248 -19.06 29.69 5.28
C THR A 248 -19.11 28.33 5.99
N LEU A 249 -18.11 28.01 6.81
CA LEU A 249 -18.11 26.82 7.65
C LEU A 249 -19.28 26.83 8.66
N ARG A 250 -19.59 27.97 9.27
CA ARG A 250 -20.72 28.08 10.19
C ARG A 250 -22.06 27.82 9.50
N GLU A 251 -22.24 28.34 8.30
CA GLU A 251 -23.43 28.09 7.49
C GLU A 251 -23.56 26.60 7.11
N ALA A 252 -22.47 25.99 6.65
CA ALA A 252 -22.45 24.56 6.32
C ALA A 252 -22.76 23.67 7.54
N ASN A 253 -22.19 24.00 8.70
CA ASN A 253 -22.46 23.32 9.97
C ASN A 253 -23.95 23.41 10.37
N ALA A 254 -24.56 24.59 10.23
CA ALA A 254 -25.99 24.76 10.50
C ALA A 254 -26.87 23.87 9.60
N LEU A 255 -26.49 23.72 8.32
CA LEU A 255 -27.17 22.81 7.39
C LEU A 255 -27.01 21.34 7.80
N SER A 256 -25.80 20.91 8.21
CA SER A 256 -25.57 19.55 8.71
C SER A 256 -26.37 19.24 9.98
N ILE A 257 -26.46 20.20 10.91
CA ILE A 257 -27.30 20.07 12.11
C ILE A 257 -28.78 19.92 11.72
N ALA A 258 -29.27 20.76 10.80
CA ALA A 258 -30.66 20.71 10.34
C ALA A 258 -31.00 19.43 9.57
N ALA A 259 -30.02 18.83 8.88
CA ALA A 259 -30.17 17.57 8.16
C ALA A 259 -30.06 16.34 9.08
N SER A 260 -29.58 16.50 10.31
CA SER A 260 -29.43 15.43 11.30
C SER A 260 -30.74 15.24 12.07
N PRO A 261 -31.11 14.00 12.46
CA PRO A 261 -32.21 13.80 13.39
C PRO A 261 -31.96 14.54 14.71
N GLU A 262 -33.02 15.06 15.34
CA GLU A 262 -32.90 15.82 16.60
C GLU A 262 -32.08 15.04 17.65
N GLY A 263 -31.07 15.70 18.22
CA GLY A 263 -30.21 15.13 19.26
C GLY A 263 -29.15 14.12 18.78
N VAL A 264 -28.97 13.93 17.47
CA VAL A 264 -28.02 12.94 16.91
C VAL A 264 -26.73 13.59 16.36
N TYR A 265 -26.70 14.90 16.14
CA TYR A 265 -25.50 15.58 15.65
C TYR A 265 -24.38 15.61 16.71
N ALA A 266 -23.20 15.11 16.34
CA ALA A 266 -22.08 14.87 17.27
C ALA A 266 -20.86 15.80 17.09
N ASP A 267 -20.95 16.85 16.25
CA ASP A 267 -19.81 17.70 15.83
C ASP A 267 -18.52 16.90 15.53
N PRO A 268 -18.54 16.00 14.54
CA PRO A 268 -17.41 15.11 14.27
C PRO A 268 -16.15 15.86 13.81
N PHE A 269 -16.27 17.11 13.37
CA PHE A 269 -15.17 17.93 12.84
C PHE A 269 -14.74 19.06 13.78
N GLN A 270 -15.28 19.09 15.00
CA GLN A 270 -14.96 20.08 16.03
C GLN A 270 -15.15 21.52 15.52
N VAL A 271 -16.19 21.77 14.73
CA VAL A 271 -16.46 23.07 14.09
C VAL A 271 -16.57 24.16 15.14
N GLY A 272 -17.19 23.88 16.29
CA GLY A 272 -17.26 24.85 17.39
C GLY A 272 -15.89 25.35 17.84
N THR A 273 -14.93 24.44 18.02
CA THR A 273 -13.54 24.75 18.42
C THR A 273 -12.81 25.55 17.34
N ILE A 274 -12.96 25.16 16.07
CA ILE A 274 -12.34 25.86 14.94
C ILE A 274 -12.84 27.31 14.87
N LEU A 275 -14.15 27.52 14.94
CA LEU A 275 -14.75 28.85 14.86
C LEU A 275 -14.36 29.73 16.06
N GLN A 276 -14.28 29.16 17.27
CA GLN A 276 -13.78 29.88 18.45
C GLN A 276 -12.32 30.32 18.28
N GLY A 277 -11.47 29.45 17.71
CA GLY A 277 -10.09 29.78 17.41
C GLY A 277 -9.96 30.95 16.43
N VAL A 278 -10.73 30.93 15.34
CA VAL A 278 -10.75 32.04 14.37
C VAL A 278 -11.24 33.34 15.03
N ALA A 279 -12.31 33.27 15.82
CA ALA A 279 -12.84 34.43 16.53
C ALA A 279 -11.81 35.04 17.50
N PHE A 280 -11.09 34.21 18.26
CA PHE A 280 -10.03 34.66 19.16
C PHE A 280 -8.85 35.33 18.42
N LYS A 281 -8.50 34.83 17.23
CA LYS A 281 -7.39 35.38 16.43
C LYS A 281 -7.77 36.68 15.72
N CYS A 282 -9.01 36.80 15.24
CA CYS A 282 -9.44 37.82 14.29
C CYS A 282 -10.46 38.83 14.82
N GLY A 283 -10.89 38.70 16.07
CA GLY A 283 -11.91 39.53 16.74
C GLY A 283 -11.48 40.01 18.11
#